data_AF-A0AAP5F0W4-F1
#
_entry.id   AF-A0AAP5F0W4-F1
#
_cell.length_a   1.000
_cell.length_b   1.000
_cell.length_c   1.000
_cell.angle_alpha   90.00
_cell.angle_beta   90.00
_cell.angle_gamma   90.00
#
_symmetry.space_group_name_H-M   'P 1'
#
loop_
_entity.id
_entity.type
_entity.pdbx_description
1 polymer ?
#
loop_
_entity_poly.entity_id
_entity_poly.type
_entity_poly.pdbx_seq_one_letter_code
_entity_poly.pdbx_strand_id
1 'polypeptide(L)'
;MYDKTKQTHHQIRDTHDGRSPRGPVRVVAIKVCTASVFSGLFAIFGIASASAEDLLNVFSHAVVDGTASAPLPDIPTFQNAIRIVQQRTGSDAPLAIYAERITRFQNQPRCGRVVFMIGQPATHKAWKDMGGQLNICEDGGPPLRMCPGKPDVLLPVDAMCPGGTRPVDTPEVTAAIQQAVAQGSLTPDAFAARERALRPASDAFATQGKGVHQ
;
A
#
# COMPACT_ATOMS: atom_id res chain seq x y z
N MET A 1 15.52 22.11 58.54
CA MET A 1 15.57 20.71 58.99
C MET A 1 15.58 19.81 57.76
N TYR A 2 16.59 18.96 57.68
CA TYR A 2 16.82 17.86 56.71
C TYR A 2 15.57 16.93 56.61
N ASP A 3 15.31 16.10 55.59
CA ASP A 3 16.23 15.17 54.93
C ASP A 3 15.60 14.45 53.70
N LYS A 4 16.47 14.08 52.75
CA LYS A 4 16.54 12.90 51.85
C LYS A 4 15.40 12.41 50.92
N THR A 5 15.66 12.61 49.62
CA THR A 5 15.87 11.61 48.56
C THR A 5 15.51 10.14 48.81
N LYS A 6 14.74 9.55 47.87
CA LYS A 6 14.90 8.14 47.45
C LYS A 6 14.80 8.02 45.92
N GLN A 7 15.97 7.99 45.28
CA GLN A 7 16.21 7.36 43.99
C GLN A 7 16.21 5.84 44.18
N THR A 8 15.49 5.10 43.35
CA THR A 8 15.60 3.64 43.27
C THR A 8 16.27 3.27 41.97
N HIS A 9 17.58 3.00 42.06
CA HIS A 9 18.37 2.32 41.05
C HIS A 9 17.87 0.88 40.89
N HIS A 10 17.50 0.46 39.68
CA HIS A 10 17.53 -0.95 39.31
C HIS A 10 18.72 -1.19 38.38
N GLN A 11 19.78 -1.69 39.01
CA GLN A 11 21.00 -2.19 38.40
C GLN A 11 20.79 -3.70 38.20
N ILE A 12 20.69 -4.17 36.96
CA ILE A 12 20.76 -5.61 36.64
C ILE A 12 22.15 -5.86 36.06
N ARG A 13 22.86 -6.75 36.75
CA ARG A 13 24.23 -7.20 36.52
C ARG A 13 24.37 -7.93 35.18
N ASP A 14 25.45 -7.60 34.50
CA ASP A 14 26.19 -8.48 33.60
C ASP A 14 26.65 -9.75 34.33
N THR A 15 26.58 -10.89 33.65
CA THR A 15 27.70 -11.83 33.39
C THR A 15 27.15 -13.16 32.89
N HIS A 16 27.52 -13.57 31.68
CA HIS A 16 28.17 -14.87 31.50
C HIS A 16 28.87 -14.98 30.13
N ASP A 17 30.18 -15.15 30.24
CA ASP A 17 31.12 -15.63 29.24
C ASP A 17 30.66 -16.93 28.57
N GLY A 18 30.81 -16.99 27.25
CA GLY A 18 30.59 -18.17 26.42
C GLY A 18 31.56 -18.21 25.24
N ARG A 19 32.86 -18.20 25.55
CA ARG A 19 33.98 -18.34 24.61
C ARG A 19 33.92 -19.72 23.93
N SER A 20 33.60 -19.76 22.63
CA SER A 20 33.73 -20.95 21.79
C SER A 20 35.07 -20.95 21.03
N PRO A 21 35.80 -22.08 21.00
CA PRO A 21 37.18 -22.14 20.52
C PRO A 21 37.29 -22.08 18.98
N ARG A 22 38.30 -21.32 18.56
CA ARG A 22 38.80 -21.23 17.18
C ARG A 22 39.36 -22.58 16.74
N GLY A 23 38.72 -23.23 15.78
CA GLY A 23 39.34 -24.28 14.97
C GLY A 23 40.11 -23.66 13.79
N PRO A 24 41.25 -24.23 13.37
CA PRO A 24 41.99 -23.74 12.21
C PRO A 24 41.28 -24.16 10.92
N VAL A 25 40.64 -23.22 10.23
CA VAL A 25 40.23 -23.46 8.84
C VAL A 25 41.48 -23.34 7.97
N ARG A 26 41.91 -24.49 7.45
CA ARG A 26 43.01 -24.63 6.49
C ARG A 26 42.71 -23.78 5.25
N VAL A 27 43.57 -22.82 4.98
CA VAL A 27 43.64 -22.12 3.70
C VAL A 27 44.17 -23.12 2.67
N VAL A 28 43.28 -23.70 1.86
CA VAL A 28 43.68 -24.41 0.65
C VAL A 28 43.92 -23.34 -0.41
N ALA A 29 45.21 -23.14 -0.73
CA ALA A 29 45.62 -22.34 -1.87
C ALA A 29 45.14 -23.03 -3.17
N ILE A 30 43.99 -22.61 -3.68
CA ILE A 30 43.56 -22.95 -5.03
C ILE A 30 44.28 -22.00 -5.98
N LYS A 31 45.45 -22.44 -6.43
CA LYS A 31 46.18 -21.86 -7.55
C LYS A 31 45.48 -22.31 -8.82
N VAL A 32 44.52 -21.53 -9.31
CA VAL A 32 43.95 -21.73 -10.65
C VAL A 32 44.50 -20.65 -11.57
N CYS A 33 45.20 -21.15 -12.58
CA CYS A 33 45.83 -20.38 -13.63
C CYS A 33 44.80 -19.56 -14.42
N THR A 34 45.24 -18.34 -14.71
CA THR A 34 44.91 -17.46 -15.83
C THR A 34 44.10 -18.00 -17.01
N ALA A 35 43.31 -17.05 -17.52
CA ALA A 35 42.88 -16.85 -18.91
C ALA A 35 41.55 -17.50 -19.30
N SER A 36 40.47 -16.74 -19.11
CA SER A 36 39.34 -16.73 -20.04
C SER A 36 38.67 -15.36 -19.98
N VAL A 37 38.78 -14.64 -21.08
CA VAL A 37 38.05 -13.41 -21.38
C VAL A 37 36.58 -13.79 -21.51
N PHE A 38 35.82 -13.69 -20.43
CA PHE A 38 34.36 -13.75 -20.48
C PHE A 38 33.82 -12.32 -20.49
N SER A 39 33.70 -11.75 -21.69
CA SER A 39 32.67 -10.74 -21.99
C SER A 39 31.30 -11.43 -21.87
N GLY A 40 30.86 -11.65 -20.63
CA GLY A 40 29.57 -12.25 -20.32
C GLY A 40 28.62 -11.19 -19.79
N LEU A 41 27.70 -10.76 -20.64
CA LEU A 41 26.46 -10.04 -20.35
C LEU A 41 26.27 -9.63 -18.87
N PHE A 42 26.44 -8.34 -18.59
CA PHE A 42 25.68 -7.73 -17.51
C PHE A 42 24.20 -7.92 -17.85
N ALA A 43 23.52 -8.82 -17.14
CA ALA A 43 22.07 -8.83 -17.08
C ALA A 43 21.66 -7.52 -16.39
N ILE A 44 21.45 -6.49 -17.19
CA ILE A 44 20.73 -5.29 -16.77
C ILE A 44 19.35 -5.79 -16.39
N PHE A 45 19.10 -5.98 -15.09
CA PHE A 45 17.74 -6.08 -14.58
C PHE A 45 17.07 -4.75 -14.94
N GLY A 46 16.38 -4.74 -16.08
CA GLY A 46 15.51 -3.64 -16.44
C GLY A 46 14.49 -3.50 -15.33
N ILE A 47 14.62 -2.43 -14.55
CA ILE A 47 13.57 -2.01 -13.64
C ILE A 47 12.43 -1.59 -14.56
N ALA A 48 11.48 -2.50 -14.78
CA ALA A 48 10.26 -2.17 -15.50
C ALA A 48 9.55 -1.10 -14.67
N SER A 49 9.46 0.10 -15.23
CA SER A 49 8.66 1.17 -14.65
C SER A 49 7.21 0.70 -14.62
N ALA A 50 6.70 0.38 -13.43
CA ALA A 50 5.28 0.11 -13.28
C ALA A 50 4.50 1.37 -13.66
N SER A 51 3.38 1.17 -14.37
CA SER A 51 2.41 2.20 -14.73
C SER A 51 1.28 2.26 -13.68
N ALA A 52 0.40 3.27 -13.78
CA ALA A 52 -0.80 3.30 -12.95
C ALA A 52 -1.77 2.14 -13.25
N GLU A 53 -1.75 1.63 -14.49
CA GLU A 53 -2.51 0.46 -14.92
C GLU A 53 -1.99 -0.82 -14.21
N ASP A 54 -0.68 -0.90 -14.00
CA ASP A 54 -0.07 -2.02 -13.26
C ASP A 54 -0.49 -2.06 -11.79
N LEU A 55 -0.79 -0.91 -11.17
CA LEU A 55 -1.33 -0.87 -9.81
C LEU A 55 -2.76 -1.40 -9.73
N LEU A 56 -3.61 -1.08 -10.70
CA LEU A 56 -4.97 -1.64 -10.77
C LEU A 56 -4.90 -3.17 -10.96
N ASN A 57 -3.95 -3.64 -11.76
CA ASN A 57 -3.71 -5.07 -11.95
C ASN A 57 -3.37 -5.78 -10.63
N VAL A 58 -2.58 -5.17 -9.72
CA VAL A 58 -2.27 -5.78 -8.42
C VAL A 58 -3.55 -6.09 -7.62
N PHE A 59 -4.49 -5.16 -7.57
CA PHE A 59 -5.71 -5.35 -6.78
C PHE A 59 -6.63 -6.40 -7.42
N SER A 60 -6.77 -6.39 -8.74
CA SER A 60 -7.52 -7.42 -9.48
C SER A 60 -6.90 -8.80 -9.28
N HIS A 61 -5.57 -8.92 -9.35
CA HIS A 61 -4.86 -10.17 -9.04
C HIS A 61 -5.08 -10.61 -7.61
N ALA A 62 -5.04 -9.71 -6.62
CA ALA A 62 -5.37 -10.07 -5.24
C ALA A 62 -6.81 -10.60 -5.12
N VAL A 63 -7.77 -10.01 -5.85
CA VAL A 63 -9.14 -10.52 -5.90
C VAL A 63 -9.22 -11.91 -6.49
N VAL A 64 -8.41 -12.29 -7.49
CA VAL A 64 -8.41 -13.63 -8.10
C VAL A 64 -7.60 -14.63 -7.26
N ASP A 65 -6.33 -14.32 -7.03
CA ASP A 65 -5.29 -15.22 -6.52
C ASP A 65 -5.22 -15.23 -4.98
N GLY A 66 -5.89 -14.28 -4.32
CA GLY A 66 -5.93 -14.14 -2.87
C GLY A 66 -4.88 -13.17 -2.35
N THR A 67 -3.73 -13.07 -3.00
CA THR A 67 -2.66 -12.12 -2.69
C THR A 67 -1.97 -11.67 -3.97
N ALA A 68 -1.48 -10.43 -3.98
CA ALA A 68 -0.63 -9.93 -5.05
C ALA A 68 0.31 -8.84 -4.54
N SER A 69 1.38 -8.57 -5.27
CA SER A 69 2.28 -7.46 -4.98
C SER A 69 2.95 -6.95 -6.23
N ALA A 70 3.22 -5.65 -6.30
CA ALA A 70 4.09 -5.06 -7.32
C ALA A 70 4.90 -3.89 -6.76
N PRO A 71 6.01 -3.51 -7.41
CA PRO A 71 6.70 -2.26 -7.11
C PRO A 71 5.75 -1.06 -7.22
N LEU A 72 5.93 -0.04 -6.38
CA LEU A 72 5.24 1.22 -6.61
C LEU A 72 5.76 1.85 -7.90
N PRO A 73 4.86 2.35 -8.76
CA PRO A 73 5.24 3.03 -9.98
C PRO A 73 5.96 4.33 -9.64
N ASP A 74 7.05 4.60 -10.37
CA ASP A 74 7.79 5.85 -10.28
C ASP A 74 7.08 6.96 -11.06
N ILE A 75 5.87 7.31 -10.58
CA ILE A 75 5.06 8.39 -11.13
C ILE A 75 5.01 9.58 -10.17
N PRO A 76 4.82 10.82 -10.66
CA PRO A 76 4.88 12.03 -9.83
C PRO A 76 4.00 11.98 -8.56
N THR A 77 2.84 11.32 -8.65
CA THR A 77 1.91 11.13 -7.52
C THR A 77 2.55 10.40 -6.33
N PHE A 78 3.44 9.43 -6.57
CA PHE A 78 4.06 8.64 -5.50
C PHE A 78 5.48 9.08 -5.17
N GLN A 79 6.16 9.84 -6.03
CA GLN A 79 7.56 10.21 -5.82
C GLN A 79 7.81 10.91 -4.47
N ASN A 80 6.91 11.80 -4.05
CA ASN A 80 7.09 12.46 -2.76
C ASN A 80 6.96 11.48 -1.58
N ALA A 81 6.01 10.55 -1.65
CA ALA A 81 5.83 9.52 -0.62
C ALA A 81 7.00 8.54 -0.60
N ILE A 82 7.46 8.07 -1.77
CA ILE A 82 8.62 7.19 -1.93
C ILE A 82 9.85 7.86 -1.30
N ARG A 83 10.14 9.10 -1.67
CA ARG A 83 11.26 9.87 -1.13
C ARG A 83 11.20 10.01 0.39
N ILE A 84 10.03 10.33 0.96
CA ILE A 84 9.88 10.46 2.42
C ILE A 84 10.16 9.14 3.13
N VAL A 85 9.68 8.02 2.59
CA VAL A 85 9.92 6.69 3.18
C VAL A 85 11.39 6.30 3.05
N GLN A 86 12.01 6.51 1.89
CA GLN A 86 13.43 6.23 1.68
C GLN A 86 14.32 7.05 2.62
N GLN A 87 14.03 8.35 2.79
CA GLN A 87 14.73 9.22 3.74
C GLN A 87 14.57 8.76 5.20
N ARG A 88 13.38 8.31 5.60
CA ARG A 88 13.15 7.79 6.96
C ARG A 88 13.80 6.44 7.22
N THR A 89 13.98 5.62 6.19
CA THR A 89 14.51 4.27 6.31
C THR A 89 16.02 4.18 6.07
N GLY A 90 16.61 5.18 5.42
CA GLY A 90 18.00 5.16 4.97
C GLY A 90 18.24 4.13 3.86
N SER A 91 17.20 3.74 3.12
CA SER A 91 17.28 2.75 2.05
C SER A 91 16.62 3.27 0.78
N ASP A 92 17.36 3.23 -0.32
CA ASP A 92 16.86 3.58 -1.66
C ASP A 92 16.18 2.41 -2.36
N ALA A 93 16.00 1.28 -1.68
CA ALA A 93 15.35 0.12 -2.25
C ALA A 93 13.91 0.43 -2.67
N PRO A 94 13.41 -0.17 -3.77
CA PRO A 94 12.05 0.05 -4.24
C PRO A 94 11.01 -0.27 -3.15
N LEU A 95 9.99 0.58 -3.08
CA LEU A 95 8.78 0.26 -2.34
C LEU A 95 7.90 -0.65 -3.19
N ALA A 96 7.10 -1.47 -2.51
CA ALA A 96 6.10 -2.33 -3.12
C ALA A 96 4.75 -2.13 -2.44
N ILE A 97 3.68 -2.28 -3.22
CA ILE A 97 2.33 -2.46 -2.71
C ILE A 97 2.09 -3.95 -2.53
N TYR A 98 1.53 -4.33 -1.39
CA TYR A 98 1.08 -5.68 -1.08
C TYR A 98 -0.42 -5.64 -0.90
N ALA A 99 -1.13 -6.54 -1.56
CA ALA A 99 -2.58 -6.63 -1.53
C ALA A 99 -3.02 -8.05 -1.17
N GLU A 100 -4.06 -8.16 -0.35
CA GLU A 100 -4.66 -9.43 0.10
C GLU A 100 -6.18 -9.33 0.06
N ARG A 101 -6.83 -10.34 -0.50
CA ARG A 101 -8.29 -10.46 -0.47
C ARG A 101 -8.74 -10.92 0.92
N ILE A 102 -9.48 -10.05 1.61
CA ILE A 102 -10.10 -10.36 2.90
C ILE A 102 -11.39 -11.14 2.70
N THR A 103 -12.20 -10.73 1.72
CA THR A 103 -13.53 -11.29 1.50
C THR A 103 -13.82 -11.36 0.01
N ARG A 104 -14.44 -12.47 -0.44
CA ARG A 104 -15.07 -12.56 -1.75
C ARG A 104 -16.57 -12.37 -1.60
N PHE A 105 -17.19 -11.60 -2.48
CA PHE A 105 -18.63 -11.35 -2.44
C PHE A 105 -19.40 -12.55 -2.98
N GLN A 106 -20.57 -12.82 -2.40
CA GLN A 106 -21.36 -14.01 -2.74
C GLN A 106 -22.26 -13.72 -3.94
N ASN A 107 -22.89 -12.55 -3.97
CA ASN A 107 -23.79 -12.18 -5.08
C ASN A 107 -23.02 -11.62 -6.29
N GLN A 108 -21.78 -11.20 -6.07
CA GLN A 108 -20.85 -10.74 -7.11
C GLN A 108 -19.52 -11.50 -7.00
N PRO A 109 -19.45 -12.80 -7.39
CA PRO A 109 -18.31 -13.69 -7.09
C PRO A 109 -17.00 -13.30 -7.76
N ARG A 110 -17.06 -12.46 -8.80
CA ARG A 110 -15.90 -11.85 -9.47
C ARG A 110 -15.42 -10.58 -8.77
N CYS A 111 -15.94 -10.29 -7.59
CA CYS A 111 -15.63 -9.10 -6.82
C CYS A 111 -15.32 -9.47 -5.37
N GLY A 112 -14.59 -8.60 -4.70
CA GLY A 112 -14.24 -8.80 -3.30
C GLY A 112 -13.72 -7.54 -2.64
N ARG A 113 -13.38 -7.69 -1.37
CA ARG A 113 -12.69 -6.67 -0.59
C ARG A 113 -11.23 -7.05 -0.41
N VAL A 114 -10.36 -6.11 -0.72
CA VAL A 114 -8.91 -6.24 -0.63
C VAL A 114 -8.40 -5.25 0.41
N VAL A 115 -7.48 -5.70 1.26
CA VAL A 115 -6.60 -4.82 2.04
C VAL A 115 -5.28 -4.67 1.32
N PHE A 116 -4.68 -3.50 1.42
CA PHE A 116 -3.34 -3.29 0.91
C PHE A 116 -2.50 -2.46 1.87
N MET A 117 -1.19 -2.60 1.74
CA MET A 117 -0.20 -1.83 2.49
C MET A 117 1.05 -1.59 1.64
N ILE A 118 1.76 -0.53 1.97
CA ILE A 118 3.07 -0.24 1.39
C ILE A 118 4.16 -0.90 2.25
N GLY A 119 5.17 -1.47 1.59
CA GLY A 119 6.35 -1.99 2.25
C GLY A 119 7.61 -1.83 1.42
N GLN A 120 8.75 -2.15 2.01
CA GLN A 120 10.06 -2.14 1.39
C GLN A 120 10.71 -3.52 1.59
N PRO A 121 10.57 -4.44 0.62
CA PRO A 121 10.98 -5.83 0.79
C PRO A 121 12.45 -5.99 1.20
N ALA A 122 13.34 -5.17 0.64
CA ALA A 122 14.78 -5.22 0.95
C ALA A 122 15.12 -4.92 2.41
N THR A 123 14.27 -4.18 3.12
CA THR A 123 14.46 -3.85 4.55
C THR A 123 13.51 -4.64 5.45
N HIS A 124 12.68 -5.52 4.89
CA HIS A 124 11.63 -6.26 5.59
C HIS A 124 10.69 -5.36 6.41
N LYS A 125 10.42 -4.15 5.92
CA LYS A 125 9.51 -3.18 6.56
C LYS A 125 8.19 -3.09 5.80
N ALA A 126 7.09 -2.98 6.55
CA ALA A 126 5.77 -2.68 6.03
C ALA A 126 5.07 -1.68 6.95
N TRP A 127 4.30 -0.78 6.37
CA TRP A 127 3.64 0.33 7.09
C TRP A 127 2.14 0.19 6.97
N LYS A 128 1.51 -0.35 8.02
CA LYS A 128 0.06 -0.59 8.06
C LYS A 128 -0.75 0.71 7.99
N ASP A 129 -0.17 1.82 8.45
CA ASP A 129 -0.71 3.17 8.37
C ASP A 129 -0.59 3.78 6.96
N MET A 130 0.27 3.20 6.11
CA MET A 130 0.37 3.50 4.68
C MET A 130 -0.36 2.42 3.88
N GLY A 131 -1.62 2.18 4.22
CA GLY A 131 -2.44 1.15 3.61
C GLY A 131 -3.90 1.55 3.57
N GLY A 132 -4.72 0.65 3.06
CA GLY A 132 -6.15 0.89 2.95
C GLY A 132 -6.91 -0.38 2.63
N GLN A 133 -8.20 -0.22 2.42
CA GLN A 133 -9.06 -1.29 1.94
C GLN A 133 -9.95 -0.75 0.83
N LEU A 134 -10.23 -1.57 -0.18
CA LEU A 134 -11.13 -1.24 -1.27
C LEU A 134 -11.96 -2.45 -1.69
N ASN A 135 -13.12 -2.18 -2.27
CA ASN A 135 -13.93 -3.19 -2.94
C ASN A 135 -13.62 -3.10 -4.44
N ILE A 136 -13.24 -4.21 -5.06
CA ILE A 136 -12.82 -4.26 -6.46
C ILE A 136 -13.18 -5.61 -7.10
N CYS A 137 -13.34 -5.62 -8.42
CA CYS A 137 -13.63 -6.79 -9.23
C CYS A 137 -12.41 -7.24 -10.03
N GLU A 138 -12.47 -8.45 -10.60
CA GLU A 138 -11.40 -9.05 -11.41
C GLU A 138 -11.01 -8.20 -12.64
N ASP A 139 -11.92 -7.36 -13.12
CA ASP A 139 -11.69 -6.43 -14.24
C ASP A 139 -11.12 -5.08 -13.79
N GLY A 140 -10.83 -4.90 -12.49
CA GLY A 140 -10.37 -3.64 -11.91
C GLY A 140 -11.46 -2.63 -11.60
N GLY A 141 -12.72 -2.92 -11.97
CA GLY A 141 -13.86 -2.07 -11.69
C GLY A 141 -14.36 -2.19 -10.24
N PRO A 142 -15.18 -1.24 -9.77
CA PRO A 142 -15.91 -1.41 -8.52
C PRO A 142 -17.03 -2.45 -8.68
N PRO A 143 -17.49 -3.08 -7.58
CA PRO A 143 -18.70 -3.89 -7.61
C PRO A 143 -19.90 -3.10 -8.11
N LEU A 144 -20.80 -3.78 -8.81
CA LEU A 144 -22.08 -3.22 -9.20
C LEU A 144 -22.90 -2.87 -7.95
N ARG A 145 -23.75 -1.88 -8.12
CA ARG A 145 -24.62 -1.30 -7.09
C ARG A 145 -26.07 -1.66 -7.41
N MET A 146 -26.90 -1.81 -6.38
CA MET A 146 -28.31 -2.16 -6.56
C MET A 146 -29.21 -0.93 -6.65
N CYS A 147 -30.34 -1.08 -7.32
CA CYS A 147 -31.38 -0.06 -7.27
C CYS A 147 -32.20 -0.12 -5.98
N PRO A 148 -32.51 1.03 -5.34
CA PRO A 148 -33.40 1.06 -4.19
C PRO A 148 -34.74 0.37 -4.47
N GLY A 149 -35.11 -0.59 -3.63
CA GLY A 149 -36.34 -1.39 -3.79
C GLY A 149 -36.30 -2.46 -4.88
N LYS A 150 -35.17 -2.64 -5.59
CA LYS A 150 -34.96 -3.67 -6.62
C LYS A 150 -33.56 -4.30 -6.46
N PRO A 151 -33.37 -5.19 -5.48
CA PRO A 151 -32.04 -5.74 -5.14
C PRO A 151 -31.40 -6.55 -6.28
N ASP A 152 -32.22 -7.12 -7.18
CA ASP A 152 -31.75 -7.93 -8.31
C ASP A 152 -31.28 -7.09 -9.51
N VAL A 153 -31.51 -5.77 -9.48
CA VAL A 153 -31.07 -4.85 -10.55
C VAL A 153 -29.73 -4.25 -10.16
N LEU A 154 -28.67 -4.83 -10.70
CA LEU A 154 -27.28 -4.41 -10.50
C LEU A 154 -26.82 -3.51 -11.64
N LEU A 155 -26.25 -2.36 -11.31
CA LEU A 155 -25.81 -1.34 -12.25
C LEU A 155 -24.41 -0.82 -11.89
N PRO A 156 -23.65 -0.30 -12.87
CA PRO A 156 -22.43 0.47 -12.60
C PRO A 156 -22.69 1.68 -11.69
N VAL A 157 -21.64 2.18 -11.03
CA VAL A 157 -21.72 3.28 -10.04
C VAL A 157 -22.23 4.61 -10.63
N ASP A 158 -22.00 4.83 -11.92
CA ASP A 158 -22.34 6.02 -12.68
C ASP A 158 -23.69 5.93 -13.42
N ALA A 159 -24.31 4.74 -13.43
CA ALA A 159 -25.62 4.54 -14.02
C ALA A 159 -26.76 5.09 -13.13
N MET A 160 -27.94 5.22 -13.71
CA MET A 160 -29.18 5.62 -13.02
C MET A 160 -30.17 4.46 -12.98
N CYS A 161 -30.87 4.34 -11.85
CA CYS A 161 -31.94 3.37 -11.70
C CYS A 161 -33.19 3.77 -12.50
N PRO A 162 -34.03 2.80 -12.90
CA PRO A 162 -35.37 3.09 -13.39
C PRO A 162 -36.14 3.90 -12.33
N GLY A 163 -36.52 5.14 -12.65
CA GLY A 163 -37.08 6.10 -11.71
C GLY A 163 -36.15 7.25 -11.30
N GLY A 164 -34.93 7.30 -11.85
CA GLY A 164 -34.02 8.45 -11.73
C GLY A 164 -33.24 8.53 -10.42
N THR A 165 -33.30 7.50 -9.57
CA THR A 165 -32.49 7.43 -8.35
C THR A 165 -31.10 6.89 -8.64
N ARG A 166 -30.13 7.25 -7.80
CA ARG A 166 -28.78 6.69 -7.87
C ARG A 166 -28.77 5.28 -7.27
N PRO A 167 -28.00 4.34 -7.86
CA PRO A 167 -27.83 3.03 -7.27
C PRO A 167 -27.02 3.13 -5.96
N VAL A 168 -27.26 2.18 -5.06
CA VAL A 168 -26.67 2.10 -3.72
C VAL A 168 -25.87 0.81 -3.57
N ASP A 169 -24.95 0.76 -2.61
CA ASP A 169 -24.18 -0.46 -2.36
C ASP A 169 -25.11 -1.63 -2.04
N THR A 170 -24.75 -2.83 -2.52
CA THR A 170 -25.44 -4.05 -2.12
C THR A 170 -25.26 -4.31 -0.61
N PRO A 171 -26.10 -5.15 0.03
CA PRO A 171 -25.95 -5.45 1.45
C PRO A 171 -24.58 -6.03 1.82
N GLU A 172 -24.02 -6.91 0.97
CA GLU A 172 -22.69 -7.49 1.19
C GLU A 172 -21.55 -6.46 1.09
N VAL A 173 -21.64 -5.53 0.13
CA VAL A 173 -20.65 -4.45 -0.03
C VAL A 173 -20.74 -3.49 1.15
N THR A 174 -21.97 -3.16 1.58
CA THR A 174 -22.23 -2.32 2.75
C THR A 174 -21.66 -2.96 4.02
N ALA A 175 -21.91 -4.24 4.24
CA ALA A 175 -21.39 -4.98 5.39
C ALA A 175 -19.84 -5.01 5.39
N ALA A 176 -19.23 -5.22 4.23
CA ALA A 176 -17.77 -5.22 4.10
C ALA A 176 -17.15 -3.84 4.42
N ILE A 177 -17.81 -2.75 4.02
CA ILE A 177 -17.39 -1.38 4.38
C ILE A 177 -17.51 -1.17 5.89
N GLN A 178 -18.64 -1.56 6.49
CA GLN A 178 -18.86 -1.42 7.93
C GLN A 178 -17.84 -2.21 8.75
N GLN A 179 -17.51 -3.44 8.33
CA GLN A 179 -16.48 -4.25 8.96
C GLN A 179 -15.11 -3.56 8.91
N ALA A 180 -14.74 -2.98 7.77
CA ALA A 180 -13.48 -2.27 7.64
C ALA A 180 -13.39 -1.02 8.52
N VAL A 181 -14.49 -0.27 8.63
CA VAL A 181 -14.59 0.89 9.54
C VAL A 181 -14.45 0.44 10.99
N ALA A 182 -15.11 -0.67 11.37
CA ALA A 182 -14.95 -1.26 12.70
C ALA A 182 -13.50 -1.70 13.00
N GLN A 183 -12.72 -2.03 11.96
CA GLN A 183 -11.29 -2.36 12.03
C GLN A 183 -10.37 -1.13 11.96
N GLY A 184 -10.91 0.09 11.96
CA GLY A 184 -10.14 1.33 11.98
C GLY A 184 -9.93 2.01 10.63
N SER A 185 -10.59 1.54 9.56
CA SER A 185 -10.62 2.27 8.29
C SER A 185 -11.46 3.55 8.41
N LEU A 186 -11.15 4.55 7.58
CA LEU A 186 -11.99 5.73 7.44
C LEU A 186 -13.30 5.39 6.71
N THR A 187 -14.38 6.07 7.08
CA THR A 187 -15.60 6.08 6.26
C THR A 187 -15.34 6.80 4.94
N PRO A 188 -16.10 6.53 3.85
CA PRO A 188 -15.96 7.26 2.59
C PRO A 188 -16.03 8.79 2.76
N ASP A 189 -16.97 9.27 3.59
CA ASP A 189 -17.10 10.71 3.86
C ASP A 189 -15.93 11.28 4.66
N ALA A 190 -15.42 10.53 5.65
CA ALA A 190 -14.24 10.94 6.42
C ALA A 190 -12.98 10.97 5.53
N PHE A 191 -12.85 10.01 4.60
CA PHE A 191 -11.79 10.00 3.61
C PHE A 191 -11.89 11.23 2.70
N ALA A 192 -13.06 11.49 2.11
CA ALA A 192 -13.29 12.66 1.26
C ALA A 192 -13.10 14.00 2.00
N ALA A 193 -13.44 14.06 3.30
CA ALA A 193 -13.17 15.23 4.13
C ALA A 193 -11.67 15.42 4.39
N ARG A 194 -10.95 14.34 4.70
CA ARG A 194 -9.50 14.36 4.91
C ARG A 194 -8.76 14.75 3.64
N GLU A 195 -9.15 14.21 2.49
CA GLU A 195 -8.58 14.56 1.19
C GLU A 195 -8.75 16.06 0.90
N ARG A 196 -9.97 16.59 1.09
CA ARG A 196 -10.25 18.03 0.95
C ARG A 196 -9.40 18.88 1.88
N ALA A 197 -9.14 18.42 3.11
CA ALA A 197 -8.29 19.13 4.07
C ALA A 197 -6.79 19.09 3.71
N LEU A 198 -6.36 18.07 2.96
CA LEU A 198 -4.98 17.89 2.52
C LEU A 198 -4.68 18.56 1.17
N ARG A 199 -5.70 18.94 0.39
CA ARG A 199 -5.51 19.74 -0.82
C ARG A 199 -4.90 21.10 -0.44
N PRO A 200 -3.70 21.44 -0.93
CA PRO A 200 -3.14 22.76 -0.70
C PRO A 200 -4.06 23.82 -1.32
N ALA A 201 -4.21 24.96 -0.63
CA ALA A 201 -5.09 26.07 -1.03
C ALA A 201 -4.67 26.79 -2.34
N SER A 202 -3.68 26.27 -3.07
CA SER A 202 -3.14 26.89 -4.28
C SER A 202 -4.08 26.85 -5.49
N ASP A 203 -5.20 26.13 -5.43
CA ASP A 203 -6.24 26.18 -6.48
C ASP A 203 -7.21 27.38 -6.34
N ALA A 204 -7.10 28.18 -5.27
CA ALA A 204 -7.99 29.31 -5.02
C ALA A 204 -7.59 30.61 -5.75
N PHE A 205 -6.50 30.62 -6.53
CA PHE A 205 -5.96 31.84 -7.17
C PHE A 205 -6.13 31.94 -8.69
N ALA A 206 -6.91 31.07 -9.34
CA ALA A 206 -7.08 31.07 -10.80
C ALA A 206 -8.37 31.74 -11.34
N THR A 207 -9.08 32.55 -10.54
CA THR A 207 -10.34 33.21 -10.98
C THR A 207 -10.46 34.72 -10.71
N GLN A 208 -9.36 35.42 -10.42
CA GLN A 208 -9.35 36.90 -10.43
C GLN A 208 -8.27 37.42 -11.38
N GLY A 209 -8.57 37.39 -12.68
CA GLY A 209 -7.68 37.89 -13.71
C GLY A 209 -8.39 38.15 -15.03
N LYS A 210 -9.37 39.05 -15.05
CA LYS A 210 -9.80 39.77 -16.27
C LYS A 210 -10.66 40.99 -15.91
N GLY A 211 -9.98 42.09 -15.64
CA GLY A 211 -10.54 43.44 -15.65
C GLY A 211 -9.52 44.35 -16.32
N VAL A 212 -9.38 44.23 -17.64
CA VAL A 212 -8.55 45.13 -18.45
C VAL A 212 -9.48 46.19 -19.03
N HIS A 213 -9.10 47.44 -18.74
CA HIS A 213 -9.56 48.69 -19.32
C HIS A 213 -9.86 48.63 -20.83
N GLN A 214 -10.98 49.25 -21.22
CA GLN A 214 -11.01 50.24 -22.31
C GLN A 214 -11.94 51.38 -21.91
#